data_AF-A0A1G0GP35-F1
#
_entry.id   AF-A0A1G0GP35-F1
#
_cell.length_a   1.000
_cell.length_b   1.000
_cell.length_c   1.000
_cell.angle_alpha   90.00
_cell.angle_beta   90.00
_cell.angle_gamma   90.00
#
_symmetry.space_group_name_H-M   'P 1'
#
loop_
_entity.id
_entity.type
_entity.pdbx_description
1 polymer ?
#
loop_
_entity_poly.entity_id
_entity_poly.type
_entity_poly.pdbx_seq_one_letter_code
_entity_poly.pdbx_strand_id
1 'polypeptide(L)'
;MNLQIIKSIDGKTEYVLLPIEIYNTLTHEFKKKIKYIENDYVSFDPADYVDNPVALARINAGMTQKELAKHLQVTQAYISKIENQDKVSPKILKKIKEIFVNMHKK
;
A
#
# COMPACT_ATOMS: atom_id res chain seq x y z
N MET A 1 37.41 -4.67 -18.30
CA MET A 1 36.54 -5.09 -17.19
C MET A 1 35.68 -6.25 -17.68
N ASN A 2 35.76 -7.43 -17.06
CA ASN A 2 34.96 -8.59 -17.47
C ASN A 2 33.66 -8.57 -16.65
N LEU A 3 32.56 -8.11 -17.25
CA LEU A 3 31.25 -8.07 -16.60
C LEU A 3 30.67 -9.48 -16.61
N GLN A 4 30.53 -10.07 -15.43
CA GLN A 4 29.85 -11.36 -15.32
C GLN A 4 28.34 -11.14 -15.37
N ILE A 5 27.72 -11.70 -16.39
CA ILE A 5 26.29 -11.62 -16.63
C ILE A 5 25.63 -12.92 -16.18
N ILE A 6 24.62 -12.80 -15.33
CA ILE A 6 23.77 -13.91 -14.91
C ILE A 6 22.51 -13.86 -15.78
N LYS A 7 22.23 -14.96 -16.47
CA LYS A 7 21.07 -15.10 -17.34
C LYS A 7 19.94 -15.81 -16.62
N SER A 8 18.70 -15.46 -16.97
CA SER A 8 17.50 -16.16 -16.57
C SER A 8 17.46 -17.57 -17.19
N ILE A 9 16.50 -18.37 -16.73
CA ILE A 9 16.25 -19.74 -17.26
C ILE A 9 15.95 -19.70 -18.77
N ASP A 10 15.33 -18.62 -19.25
CA ASP A 10 15.02 -18.39 -20.68
C ASP A 10 16.21 -17.81 -21.46
N GLY A 11 17.40 -17.70 -20.84
CA GLY A 11 18.62 -17.23 -21.48
C GLY A 11 18.72 -15.70 -21.62
N LYS A 12 17.77 -14.94 -21.08
CA LYS A 12 17.80 -13.47 -21.09
C LYS A 12 18.74 -12.95 -20.01
N THR A 13 19.47 -11.87 -20.29
CA THR A 13 20.29 -11.20 -19.28
C THR A 13 19.40 -10.65 -18.16
N GLU A 14 19.61 -11.12 -16.94
CA GLU A 14 18.78 -10.73 -15.79
C GLU A 14 19.57 -9.91 -14.76
N TYR A 15 20.81 -10.34 -14.45
CA TYR A 15 21.67 -9.61 -13.51
C TYR A 15 23.10 -9.46 -14.05
N VAL A 16 23.82 -8.48 -13.52
CA VAL A 16 25.25 -8.28 -13.76
C VAL A 16 25.96 -8.11 -12.43
N LEU A 17 27.10 -8.76 -12.26
CA LEU A 17 27.94 -8.59 -11.07
C LEU A 17 28.82 -7.35 -11.25
N LEU A 18 28.70 -6.43 -10.29
CA LEU A 18 29.49 -5.22 -10.23
C LEU A 18 30.28 -5.20 -8.92
N PRO A 19 31.61 -4.93 -8.97
CA PRO A 19 32.36 -4.59 -7.78
C PRO A 19 31.74 -3.41 -7.04
N ILE A 20 31.74 -3.46 -5.70
CA ILE A 20 31.03 -2.51 -4.85
C ILE A 20 31.45 -1.05 -5.08
N GLU A 21 32.73 -0.82 -5.35
CA GLU A 21 33.28 0.51 -5.64
C GLU A 21 32.70 1.10 -6.93
N ILE A 22 32.51 0.25 -7.94
CA ILE A 22 31.94 0.63 -9.24
C ILE A 22 30.44 0.88 -9.09
N TYR A 23 29.73 0.03 -8.35
CA TYR A 23 28.33 0.26 -8.03
C TYR A 23 28.13 1.62 -7.34
N ASN A 24 28.90 1.90 -6.30
CA ASN A 24 28.79 3.15 -5.54
C ASN A 24 29.06 4.38 -6.42
N THR A 25 30.06 4.31 -7.30
CA THR A 25 30.37 5.38 -8.25
C THR A 25 29.23 5.61 -9.25
N LEU A 26 28.65 4.53 -9.79
CA LEU A 26 27.57 4.61 -10.78
C LEU A 26 26.19 4.90 -10.18
N THR A 27 26.02 4.71 -8.87
CA THR A 27 24.74 4.89 -8.17
C THR A 27 24.19 6.31 -8.32
N HIS A 28 25.05 7.32 -8.38
CA HIS A 28 24.61 8.70 -8.59
C HIS A 28 23.97 8.90 -9.97
N GLU A 29 24.55 8.27 -11.02
CA GLU A 29 24.02 8.31 -12.38
C GLU A 29 22.73 7.49 -12.52
N PHE A 30 22.65 6.34 -11.85
CA PHE A 30 21.43 5.52 -11.81
C PHE A 30 20.27 6.24 -11.13
N LYS A 31 20.47 6.88 -9.98
CA LYS A 31 19.40 7.62 -9.29
C LYS A 31 18.81 8.72 -10.16
N LYS A 32 19.63 9.40 -10.96
CA LYS A 32 19.16 10.44 -11.90
C LYS A 32 18.33 9.87 -13.04
N LYS A 33 18.67 8.69 -13.56
CA LYS A 33 17.89 7.99 -14.61
C LYS A 33 16.64 7.28 -14.07
N ILE A 34 16.71 6.66 -12.88
CA ILE A 34 15.58 5.98 -12.24
C ILE A 34 14.47 6.99 -11.87
N LYS A 35 14.83 8.23 -11.52
CA LYS A 35 13.85 9.31 -11.30
C LYS A 35 12.96 9.59 -12.52
N TYR A 36 13.39 9.24 -13.74
CA TYR A 36 12.53 9.31 -14.93
C TYR A 36 11.58 8.13 -15.06
N ILE A 37 11.95 6.95 -14.54
CA ILE A 37 11.10 5.74 -14.49
C ILE A 37 10.04 5.87 -13.39
N GLU A 38 10.30 6.63 -12.32
CA GLU A 38 9.29 6.96 -11.29
C GLU A 38 8.06 7.71 -11.84
N ASN A 39 8.08 8.26 -13.07
CA ASN A 39 6.86 8.79 -13.70
C ASN A 39 5.86 7.69 -14.09
N ASP A 40 6.29 6.43 -14.17
CA ASP A 40 5.41 5.28 -14.33
C ASP A 40 4.93 4.72 -12.97
N TYR A 41 5.38 5.31 -11.85
CA TYR A 41 4.89 4.97 -10.52
C TYR A 41 3.54 5.64 -10.28
N VAL A 42 2.46 4.89 -10.46
CA VAL A 42 1.12 5.34 -10.12
C VAL A 42 0.96 5.30 -8.60
N SER A 43 0.60 6.45 -8.00
CA SER A 43 0.26 6.52 -6.58
C SER A 43 -0.90 5.56 -6.30
N PHE A 44 -0.71 4.63 -5.38
CA PHE A 44 -1.76 3.71 -4.95
C PHE A 44 -2.81 4.50 -4.15
N ASP A 45 -3.95 4.82 -4.78
CA ASP A 45 -5.12 5.34 -4.09
C ASP A 45 -6.08 4.19 -3.75
N PRO A 46 -6.30 3.88 -2.46
CA PRO A 46 -7.27 2.87 -2.05
C PRO A 46 -8.69 3.12 -2.59
N ALA A 47 -9.04 4.37 -2.92
CA ALA A 47 -10.33 4.71 -3.52
C ALA A 47 -10.55 4.07 -4.90
N ASP A 48 -9.48 3.75 -5.62
CA ASP A 48 -9.55 3.11 -6.94
C ASP A 48 -9.95 1.61 -6.87
N TYR A 49 -9.90 1.01 -5.67
CA TYR A 49 -10.06 -0.43 -5.49
C TYR A 49 -11.10 -0.80 -4.42
N VAL A 50 -11.66 0.19 -3.71
CA VAL A 50 -12.52 -0.03 -2.55
C VAL A 50 -13.78 0.82 -2.62
N ASP A 51 -14.87 0.21 -3.07
CA ASP A 51 -16.19 0.86 -3.13
C ASP A 51 -16.82 1.08 -1.76
N ASN A 52 -16.45 0.25 -0.78
CA ASN A 52 -17.07 0.31 0.53
C ASN A 52 -16.49 1.47 1.36
N PRO A 53 -17.31 2.46 1.77
CA PRO A 53 -16.84 3.64 2.50
C PRO A 53 -16.25 3.31 3.88
N VAL A 54 -16.64 2.19 4.49
CA VAL A 54 -16.08 1.72 5.77
C VAL A 54 -14.68 1.17 5.58
N ALA A 55 -14.49 0.32 4.56
CA ALA A 55 -13.19 -0.23 4.23
C ALA A 55 -12.21 0.87 3.80
N LEU A 56 -12.69 1.82 2.98
CA LEU A 56 -11.89 2.97 2.55
C LEU A 56 -11.42 3.82 3.74
N ALA A 57 -12.35 4.20 4.63
CA ALA A 57 -12.00 4.97 5.83
C ALA A 57 -11.03 4.22 6.75
N ARG A 58 -11.20 2.89 6.89
CA ARG A 58 -10.29 2.05 7.66
C ARG A 58 -8.87 2.01 7.07
N ILE A 59 -8.74 1.85 5.75
CA ILE A 59 -7.45 1.80 5.05
C ILE A 59 -6.75 3.16 5.14
N ASN A 60 -7.49 4.25 4.92
CA ASN A 60 -6.95 5.61 5.03
C ASN A 60 -6.47 5.94 6.45
N ALA A 61 -7.07 5.32 7.46
CA ALA A 61 -6.62 5.43 8.86
C ALA A 61 -5.54 4.42 9.25
N GLY A 62 -5.07 3.56 8.33
CA GLY A 62 -4.06 2.53 8.60
C GLY A 62 -4.51 1.44 9.58
N MET A 63 -5.82 1.21 9.72
CA MET A 63 -6.36 0.29 10.72
C MET A 63 -6.64 -1.11 10.18
N THR A 64 -6.47 -2.11 11.04
CA THR A 64 -6.93 -3.47 10.77
C THR A 64 -8.43 -3.63 11.10
N GLN A 65 -9.08 -4.63 10.51
CA GLN A 65 -10.48 -4.95 10.84
C GLN A 65 -10.67 -5.27 12.33
N LYS A 66 -9.67 -5.89 12.97
CA LYS A 66 -9.71 -6.22 14.41
C LYS A 66 -9.66 -4.98 15.29
N GLU A 67 -8.85 -3.98 14.92
CA GLU A 67 -8.78 -2.71 15.65
C GLU A 67 -10.06 -1.92 15.52
N LEU A 68 -10.59 -1.79 14.29
CA LEU A 68 -11.88 -1.15 14.07
C LEU A 68 -13.01 -1.85 14.86
N ALA A 69 -13.00 -3.18 14.89
CA ALA A 69 -13.94 -3.98 15.66
C ALA A 69 -13.85 -3.70 17.18
N LYS A 70 -12.63 -3.57 17.72
CA LYS A 70 -12.41 -3.20 19.13
C LYS A 70 -12.97 -1.81 19.44
N HIS A 71 -12.74 -0.82 18.57
CA HIS A 71 -13.27 0.54 18.76
C HIS A 71 -14.80 0.58 18.69
N LEU A 72 -15.40 -0.22 17.82
CA LEU A 72 -16.86 -0.32 17.67
C LEU A 72 -17.52 -1.26 18.68
N GLN A 73 -16.73 -1.99 19.49
CA GLN A 73 -17.21 -3.04 20.40
C GLN A 73 -18.04 -4.11 19.68
N VAL A 74 -17.61 -4.50 18.49
CA VAL A 74 -18.25 -5.54 17.65
C VAL A 74 -17.25 -6.63 17.33
N THR A 75 -17.72 -7.72 16.71
CA THR A 75 -16.84 -8.80 16.26
C THR A 75 -16.11 -8.43 14.97
N GLN A 76 -14.92 -8.99 14.75
CA GLN A 76 -14.22 -8.83 13.47
C GLN A 76 -15.07 -9.33 12.29
N ALA A 77 -15.80 -10.44 12.47
CA ALA A 77 -16.71 -10.99 11.46
C ALA A 77 -17.81 -10.00 11.07
N TYR A 78 -18.30 -9.19 12.02
CA TYR A 78 -19.28 -8.16 11.73
C TYR A 78 -18.70 -7.04 10.85
N ILE A 79 -17.47 -6.61 11.10
CA ILE A 79 -16.76 -5.64 10.25
C ILE A 79 -16.54 -6.21 8.85
N SER A 80 -16.06 -7.45 8.74
CA SER A 80 -15.89 -8.14 7.46
C SER A 80 -17.20 -8.21 6.68
N LYS A 81 -18.32 -8.52 7.35
CA LYS A 81 -19.65 -8.51 6.71
C LYS A 81 -20.04 -7.13 6.20
N ILE A 82 -19.79 -6.07 6.96
CA ILE A 82 -20.10 -4.69 6.55
C ILE A 82 -19.24 -4.25 5.37
N GLU A 83 -17.95 -4.57 5.37
CA GLU A 83 -17.02 -4.22 4.28
C GLU A 83 -17.37 -4.93 2.96
N ASN A 84 -17.97 -6.12 3.05
CA ASN A 84 -18.41 -6.90 1.88
C ASN A 84 -19.86 -6.60 1.43
N GLN A 85 -20.56 -5.66 2.08
CA GLN A 85 -21.93 -5.29 1.70
C GLN A 85 -21.92 -4.06 0.78
N ASP A 86 -22.76 -4.09 -0.27
CA ASP A 86 -22.90 -2.97 -1.21
C ASP A 86 -23.49 -1.70 -0.57
N LYS A 87 -24.30 -1.88 0.48
CA LYS A 87 -24.98 -0.78 1.17
C LYS A 87 -24.70 -0.84 2.66
N VAL A 88 -23.93 0.12 3.15
CA VAL A 88 -23.68 0.30 4.58
C VAL A 88 -24.77 1.17 5.20
N SER A 89 -25.28 0.77 6.37
CA SER A 89 -26.29 1.56 7.10
C SER A 89 -25.74 2.95 7.49
N PRO A 90 -26.52 4.03 7.31
CA PRO A 90 -26.11 5.39 7.73
C PRO A 90 -25.74 5.49 9.22
N LYS A 91 -26.36 4.65 10.07
CA LYS A 91 -26.08 4.61 11.51
C LYS A 91 -24.66 4.14 11.81
N ILE A 92 -24.14 3.20 11.01
CA ILE A 92 -22.79 2.64 11.15
C ILE A 92 -21.77 3.66 10.67
N LEU A 93 -22.03 4.32 9.53
CA LEU A 93 -21.17 5.39 9.00
C LEU A 93 -21.01 6.54 9.99
N LYS A 94 -22.10 6.94 10.67
CA LYS A 94 -22.04 7.99 11.69
C LYS A 94 -21.12 7.60 12.86
N LYS A 95 -21.27 6.38 13.39
CA LYS A 95 -20.40 5.87 14.48
C LYS A 95 -18.93 5.82 14.07
N ILE A 96 -18.65 5.36 12.86
CA ILE A 96 -17.29 5.27 12.33
C ILE A 96 -16.69 6.67 12.20
N LYS A 97 -17.45 7.64 11.68
CA LYS A 97 -17.04 9.05 11.59
C LYS A 97 -16.71 9.63 12.98
N GLU A 98 -17.54 9.35 13.99
CA GLU A 98 -17.30 9.80 15.36
C GLU A 98 -16.00 9.23 15.96
N ILE A 99 -15.70 7.94 15.69
CA ILE A 99 -14.45 7.31 16.13
C ILE A 99 -13.24 8.00 15.48
N PHE A 100 -13.28 8.24 14.17
CA PHE A 100 -12.18 8.92 13.47
C PHE A 100 -11.99 10.37 13.92
N VAL A 101 -13.08 11.13 14.13
CA VAL A 101 -13.01 12.50 14.66
C VAL A 101 -12.40 12.54 16.06
N ASN A 102 -12.71 11.57 16.92
CA ASN A 102 -12.16 11.50 18.26
C ASN A 102 -10.68 11.09 18.30
N MET A 103 -10.18 10.40 17.27
CA MET A 103 -8.77 10.04 17.16
C MET A 103 -7.87 11.18 16.71
N HIS A 104 -8.37 12.10 15.87
CA HIS A 104 -7.62 13.30 15.47
C HIS A 104 -7.60 14.42 16.53
N LYS A 105 -8.27 14.23 17.66
CA LYS A 105 -8.28 15.18 18.81
C LYS A 105 -7.29 14.82 19.92
N LYS A 106 -6.51 13.75 19.76
CA LYS A 106 -5.44 13.34 20.67
C LYS A 106 -4.09 13.65 20.06
#